data_AF-A0A534U1F1-F1
#
_entry.id   AF-A0A534U1F1-F1
#
_cell.length_a   1.000
_cell.length_b   1.000
_cell.length_c   1.000
_cell.angle_alpha   90.00
_cell.angle_beta   90.00
_cell.angle_gamma   90.00
#
_symmetry.space_group_name_H-M   'P 1'
#
loop_
_entity.id
_entity.type
_entity.pdbx_description
1 polymer ?
#
loop_
_entity_poly.entity_id
_entity_poly.type
_entity_poly.pdbx_seq_one_letter_code
_entity_poly.pdbx_strand_id
1 'polypeptide(L)'
;MERRPTDARPSARAMIELAEAESSARLARVLGLVRAKFAGAAAALERFATALFAKHGSEYLAELGDEEAVALVVGAHRFLLEQDPPPRVRAFAPTFAVDGWESTSAVVQTAMPDRPFIVDTIREYFRSENVEVRHLLHPILSADVVDGDGQTG
;
A
#
# COMPACT_ATOMS: atom_id res chain seq x y z
N MET A 1 22.31 -45.45 -21.98
CA MET A 1 22.15 -45.09 -20.56
C MET A 1 21.68 -43.64 -20.52
N GLU A 2 20.38 -43.43 -20.74
CA GLU A 2 19.77 -42.10 -20.77
C GLU A 2 19.66 -41.55 -19.34
N ARG A 3 20.23 -40.36 -19.12
CA ARG A 3 20.03 -39.63 -17.87
C ARG A 3 18.61 -39.07 -17.88
N ARG A 4 17.77 -39.52 -16.94
CA ARG A 4 16.51 -38.83 -16.62
C ARG A 4 16.82 -37.38 -16.25
N PRO A 5 16.16 -36.37 -16.82
CA PRO A 5 16.21 -35.04 -16.26
C PRO A 5 15.55 -35.10 -14.88
N THR A 6 16.32 -34.77 -13.84
CA THR A 6 15.79 -34.57 -12.50
C THR A 6 14.86 -33.37 -12.56
N ASP A 7 13.56 -33.62 -12.63
CA ASP A 7 12.50 -32.65 -12.33
C ASP A 7 12.56 -32.35 -10.83
N ALA A 8 13.59 -31.60 -10.43
CA ALA A 8 13.78 -31.15 -9.06
C ALA A 8 12.79 -30.02 -8.82
N ARG A 9 11.63 -30.35 -8.25
CA ARG A 9 10.72 -29.34 -7.71
C ARG A 9 11.52 -28.40 -6.79
N PRO A 10 11.43 -27.06 -6.98
CA PRO A 10 12.20 -26.11 -6.19
C PRO A 10 11.87 -26.28 -4.70
N SER A 11 12.88 -26.09 -3.85
CA SER A 11 12.71 -26.17 -2.40
C SER A 11 11.77 -25.07 -1.90
N ALA A 12 11.15 -25.27 -0.73
CA ALA A 12 10.30 -24.25 -0.11
C ALA A 12 11.03 -22.89 0.06
N ARG A 13 12.33 -22.93 0.37
CA ARG A 13 13.18 -21.73 0.46
C ARG A 13 13.33 -21.04 -0.90
N ALA A 14 13.60 -21.78 -1.97
CA ALA A 14 13.70 -21.22 -3.31
C ALA A 14 12.37 -20.61 -3.78
N MET A 15 11.23 -21.20 -3.40
CA MET A 15 9.91 -20.63 -3.71
C MET A 15 9.66 -19.29 -2.99
N ILE A 16 10.09 -19.15 -1.73
CA ILE A 16 10.00 -17.89 -0.98
C ILE A 16 10.86 -16.81 -1.66
N GLU A 17 12.11 -17.12 -1.96
CA GLU A 17 13.04 -16.19 -2.60
C GLU A 17 12.52 -15.72 -3.98
N LEU A 18 11.88 -16.60 -4.75
CA LEU A 18 11.24 -16.26 -6.02
C LEU A 18 10.02 -15.33 -5.84
N ALA A 19 9.16 -15.61 -4.86
CA ALA A 19 7.98 -14.78 -4.58
C ALA A 19 8.37 -13.37 -4.08
N GLU A 20 9.41 -13.28 -3.24
CA GLU A 20 9.98 -12.00 -2.78
C GLU A 20 10.60 -11.22 -3.96
N ALA A 21 11.31 -11.89 -4.85
CA ALA A 21 11.89 -11.28 -6.04
C ALA A 21 10.81 -10.76 -7.01
N GLU A 22 9.74 -11.54 -7.22
CA GLU A 22 8.60 -11.13 -8.05
C GLU A 22 7.88 -9.90 -7.45
N SER A 23 7.61 -9.93 -6.14
CA SER A 23 7.01 -8.80 -5.41
C SER A 23 7.86 -7.54 -5.52
N SER A 24 9.19 -7.69 -5.36
CA SER A 24 10.15 -6.60 -5.50
C SER A 24 10.18 -6.04 -6.93
N ALA A 25 10.15 -6.91 -7.93
CA ALA A 25 10.09 -6.51 -9.33
C ALA A 25 8.78 -5.78 -9.66
N ARG A 26 7.66 -6.21 -9.07
CA ARG A 26 6.37 -5.53 -9.26
C ARG A 26 6.34 -4.16 -8.60
N LEU A 27 6.85 -4.04 -7.38
CA LEU A 27 7.00 -2.73 -6.74
C LEU A 27 7.87 -1.81 -7.61
N ALA A 28 9.00 -2.28 -8.14
CA ALA A 28 9.85 -1.50 -9.02
C ALA A 28 9.12 -0.99 -10.28
N ARG A 29 8.22 -1.80 -10.87
CA ARG A 29 7.38 -1.37 -12.01
C ARG A 29 6.44 -0.24 -11.61
N VAL A 30 5.74 -0.38 -10.47
CA VAL A 30 4.84 0.66 -9.94
C VAL A 30 5.60 1.96 -9.67
N LEU A 31 6.78 1.89 -9.04
CA LEU A 31 7.63 3.06 -8.81
C LEU A 31 8.07 3.73 -10.13
N GLY A 32 8.39 2.93 -11.16
CA GLY A 32 8.69 3.44 -12.49
C GLY A 32 7.52 4.20 -13.13
N LEU A 33 6.30 3.69 -13.00
CA LEU A 33 5.10 4.37 -13.48
C LEU A 33 4.80 5.65 -12.70
N VAL A 34 4.97 5.63 -11.36
CA VAL A 34 4.86 6.83 -10.53
C VAL A 34 5.81 7.92 -11.02
N ARG A 35 7.07 7.57 -11.28
CA ARG A 35 8.08 8.51 -11.77
C ARG A 35 7.71 9.11 -13.12
N ALA A 36 7.21 8.28 -14.03
CA ALA A 36 6.83 8.72 -15.38
C ALA A 36 5.63 9.68 -15.35
N LYS A 37 4.66 9.46 -14.46
CA LYS A 37 3.38 10.20 -14.44
C LYS A 37 3.38 11.41 -13.52
N PHE A 38 4.15 11.39 -12.44
CA PHE A 38 4.08 12.38 -11.37
C PHE A 38 5.44 13.04 -11.11
N ALA A 39 6.10 13.57 -12.13
CA ALA A 39 7.46 14.12 -12.03
C ALA A 39 7.68 15.08 -10.84
N GLY A 40 6.70 15.94 -10.52
CA GLY A 40 6.77 16.89 -9.40
C GLY A 40 6.58 16.28 -8.00
N ALA A 41 5.97 15.10 -7.90
CA ALA A 41 5.68 14.42 -6.62
C ALA A 41 6.30 13.01 -6.52
N ALA A 42 7.06 12.59 -7.54
CA ALA A 42 7.55 11.23 -7.69
C ALA A 42 8.30 10.75 -6.45
N ALA A 43 9.23 11.55 -5.92
CA ALA A 43 10.02 11.15 -4.76
C ALA A 43 9.15 10.90 -3.50
N ALA A 44 8.10 11.70 -3.28
CA ALA A 44 7.19 11.51 -2.14
C ALA A 44 6.31 10.27 -2.33
N LEU A 45 5.74 10.11 -3.53
CA LEU A 45 4.91 8.96 -3.87
C LEU A 45 5.71 7.65 -3.89
N GLU A 46 6.96 7.65 -4.34
CA GLU A 46 7.84 6.47 -4.34
C GLU A 46 8.14 6.03 -2.90
N ARG A 47 8.47 6.96 -1.99
CA ARG A 47 8.66 6.66 -0.56
C ARG A 47 7.38 6.11 0.06
N PHE A 48 6.25 6.77 -0.21
CA PHE A 48 4.96 6.34 0.31
C PHE A 48 4.56 4.96 -0.20
N ALA A 49 4.68 4.68 -1.51
CA ALA A 49 4.40 3.37 -2.10
C ALA A 49 5.29 2.27 -1.52
N THR A 50 6.58 2.57 -1.32
CA THR A 50 7.52 1.62 -0.71
C THR A 50 7.11 1.26 0.72
N ALA A 51 6.71 2.26 1.52
CA ALA A 51 6.22 2.02 2.87
C ALA A 51 4.87 1.29 2.88
N LEU A 52 3.95 1.68 2.00
CA LEU A 52 2.60 1.13 1.89
C LEU A 52 2.60 -0.36 1.53
N PHE A 53 3.47 -0.77 0.60
CA PHE A 53 3.57 -2.15 0.13
C PHE A 53 4.67 -2.99 0.78
N ALA A 54 5.31 -2.48 1.84
CA ALA A 54 6.26 -3.27 2.63
C ALA A 54 5.57 -4.49 3.29
N LYS A 55 6.35 -5.51 3.69
CA LYS A 55 6.00 -6.78 4.40
C LYS A 55 4.61 -7.41 4.18
N HIS A 56 3.52 -6.74 4.53
CA HIS A 56 2.13 -7.23 4.40
C HIS A 56 1.41 -6.69 3.15
N GLY A 57 1.94 -5.66 2.50
CA GLY A 57 1.29 -5.07 1.33
C GLY A 57 1.69 -5.70 -0.01
N SER A 58 2.72 -6.55 -0.04
CA SER A 58 3.14 -7.25 -1.26
C SER A 58 2.09 -8.24 -1.78
N GLU A 59 1.36 -8.89 -0.87
CA GLU A 59 0.27 -9.81 -1.22
C GLU A 59 -0.85 -9.06 -1.96
N TYR A 60 -1.26 -7.93 -1.43
CA TYR A 60 -2.27 -7.11 -2.08
C TYR A 60 -1.77 -6.47 -3.39
N LEU A 61 -0.49 -6.07 -3.44
CA LEU A 61 0.13 -5.57 -4.66
C LEU A 61 0.14 -6.63 -5.79
N ALA A 62 0.24 -7.91 -5.44
CA ALA A 62 0.18 -9.00 -6.42
C ALA A 62 -1.22 -9.17 -7.03
N GLU A 63 -2.27 -8.79 -6.31
CA GLU A 63 -3.66 -8.84 -6.79
C GLU A 63 -4.02 -7.65 -7.69
N LEU A 64 -3.32 -6.53 -7.57
CA LEU A 64 -3.58 -5.29 -8.33
C LEU A 64 -2.84 -5.25 -9.66
N GLY A 65 -3.45 -4.65 -10.67
CA GLY A 65 -2.77 -4.17 -11.87
C GLY A 65 -1.73 -3.07 -11.55
N ASP A 66 -0.71 -2.90 -12.38
CA ASP A 66 0.35 -1.90 -12.14
C ASP A 66 -0.24 -0.47 -12.10
N GLU A 67 -1.19 -0.16 -12.99
CA GLU A 67 -1.87 1.15 -13.03
C GLU A 67 -2.83 1.35 -11.85
N GLU A 68 -3.51 0.30 -11.42
CA GLU A 68 -4.41 0.32 -10.26
C GLU A 68 -3.63 0.56 -8.97
N ALA A 69 -2.46 -0.07 -8.84
CA ALA A 69 -1.55 0.16 -7.72
C ALA A 69 -1.06 1.61 -7.68
N VAL A 70 -0.76 2.22 -8.84
CA VAL A 70 -0.43 3.65 -8.92
C VAL A 70 -1.60 4.51 -8.47
N ALA A 71 -2.81 4.24 -8.95
CA ALA A 71 -4.01 4.98 -8.58
C ALA A 71 -4.30 4.89 -7.07
N LEU A 72 -4.18 3.70 -6.49
CA LEU A 72 -4.31 3.45 -5.05
C LEU A 72 -3.27 4.26 -4.26
N VAL A 73 -2.00 4.21 -4.64
CA VAL A 73 -0.90 4.96 -4.00
C VAL A 73 -1.20 6.46 -3.98
N VAL A 74 -1.61 7.01 -5.12
CA VAL A 74 -1.91 8.44 -5.25
C VAL A 74 -3.13 8.83 -4.41
N GLY A 75 -4.20 8.03 -4.46
CA GLY A 75 -5.43 8.27 -3.70
C GLY A 75 -5.22 8.18 -2.18
N ALA A 76 -4.42 7.21 -1.72
CA ALA A 76 -4.07 7.06 -0.31
C ALA A 76 -3.11 8.17 0.17
N HIS A 77 -2.13 8.56 -0.65
CA HIS A 77 -1.23 9.67 -0.33
C HIS A 77 -1.98 11.01 -0.24
N ARG A 78 -2.95 11.25 -1.13
CA ARG A 78 -3.82 12.43 -1.05
C ARG A 78 -4.61 12.48 0.26
N PHE A 79 -5.20 11.36 0.66
CA PHE A 79 -5.94 11.23 1.92
C PHE A 79 -5.04 11.47 3.15
N LEU A 80 -3.79 11.00 3.09
CA LEU A 80 -2.81 11.26 4.14
C LEU A 80 -2.53 12.77 4.30
N LEU A 81 -2.49 13.52 3.20
CA LEU A 81 -2.18 14.96 3.18
C LEU A 81 -3.38 15.88 3.46
N GLU A 82 -4.58 15.33 3.66
CA GLU A 82 -5.74 16.12 4.06
C GLU A 82 -5.49 16.87 5.38
N GLN A 83 -5.98 18.12 5.44
CA GLN A 83 -5.72 19.04 6.55
C GLN A 83 -6.75 18.90 7.68
N ASP A 84 -7.71 17.99 7.56
CA ASP A 84 -8.71 17.74 8.61
C ASP A 84 -8.03 17.16 9.86
N PRO A 85 -8.51 17.51 11.07
CA PRO A 85 -7.92 17.04 12.31
C PRO A 85 -8.00 15.50 12.43
N PRO A 86 -6.96 14.81 12.92
CA PRO A 86 -6.99 13.36 13.11
C PRO A 86 -7.88 12.97 14.32
N PRO A 87 -8.48 11.76 14.32
CA PRO A 87 -8.35 10.73 13.29
C PRO A 87 -9.23 11.00 12.07
N ARG A 88 -8.65 10.86 10.88
CA ARG A 88 -9.40 10.86 9.62
C ARG A 88 -9.76 9.43 9.27
N VAL A 89 -11.01 9.22 8.88
CA VAL A 89 -11.52 7.90 8.45
C VAL A 89 -12.39 8.09 7.22
N ARG A 90 -12.18 7.25 6.20
CA ARG A 90 -13.10 7.14 5.07
C ARG A 90 -13.33 5.69 4.70
N ALA A 91 -14.54 5.38 4.26
CA ALA A 91 -14.92 4.08 3.72
C ALA A 91 -15.52 4.28 2.33
N PHE A 92 -15.03 3.55 1.33
CA PHE A 92 -15.47 3.69 -0.05
C PHE A 92 -15.29 2.39 -0.83
N ALA A 93 -16.11 2.19 -1.86
CA ALA A 93 -15.88 1.14 -2.86
C ALA A 93 -15.23 1.81 -4.07
N PRO A 94 -13.93 1.57 -4.34
CA PRO A 94 -13.23 2.25 -5.41
C PRO A 94 -13.82 1.87 -6.77
N THR A 95 -13.96 2.87 -7.64
CA THR A 95 -14.42 2.66 -9.01
C THR A 95 -13.43 3.26 -9.99
N PHE A 96 -13.30 2.66 -11.18
CA PHE A 96 -12.37 3.17 -12.18
C PHE A 96 -12.64 4.64 -12.55
N ALA A 97 -13.90 5.06 -12.59
CA ALA A 97 -14.30 6.42 -12.96
C ALA A 97 -13.91 7.49 -11.93
N VAL A 98 -13.90 7.16 -10.64
CA VAL A 98 -13.65 8.12 -9.56
C VAL A 98 -12.22 7.99 -9.02
N ASP A 99 -11.76 6.76 -8.83
CA ASP A 99 -10.52 6.46 -8.12
C ASP A 99 -9.39 6.03 -9.06
N GLY A 100 -9.70 5.66 -10.30
CA GLY A 100 -8.73 5.14 -11.27
C GLY A 100 -8.39 3.65 -11.08
N TRP A 101 -9.09 2.99 -10.16
CA TRP A 101 -8.99 1.55 -9.90
C TRP A 101 -10.31 1.02 -9.35
N GLU A 102 -10.51 -0.29 -9.43
CA GLU A 102 -11.71 -0.95 -8.91
C GLU A 102 -11.31 -2.07 -7.94
N SER A 103 -12.16 -2.34 -6.96
CA SER A 103 -11.99 -3.42 -6.00
C SER A 103 -13.29 -4.16 -5.81
N THR A 104 -13.22 -5.49 -5.67
CA THR A 104 -14.38 -6.32 -5.30
C THR A 104 -14.80 -6.11 -3.84
N SER A 105 -14.00 -5.42 -3.03
CA SER A 105 -14.26 -5.18 -1.61
C SER A 105 -14.10 -3.69 -1.27
N ALA A 106 -14.87 -3.23 -0.28
CA ALA A 106 -14.76 -1.87 0.22
C ALA A 106 -13.39 -1.63 0.88
N VAL A 107 -12.94 -0.38 0.79
CA VAL A 107 -11.67 0.09 1.33
C VAL A 107 -11.99 1.02 2.49
N VAL A 108 -11.38 0.74 3.65
CA VAL A 108 -11.39 1.65 4.79
C VAL A 108 -9.99 2.20 4.98
N GLN A 109 -9.86 3.52 4.98
CA GLN A 109 -8.60 4.21 5.23
C GLN A 109 -8.69 5.01 6.52
N THR A 110 -7.61 4.95 7.29
CA THR A 110 -7.46 5.72 8.53
C THR A 110 -6.13 6.48 8.49
N ALA A 111 -6.14 7.72 8.98
CA ALA A 111 -4.93 8.52 9.15
C ALA A 111 -4.96 9.21 10.51
N MET A 112 -3.99 8.87 11.36
CA MET A 112 -3.87 9.41 12.72
C MET A 112 -2.44 9.23 13.26
N PRO A 113 -2.05 9.99 14.30
CA PRO A 113 -0.81 9.75 15.02
C PRO A 113 -0.72 8.32 15.55
N ASP A 114 0.47 7.72 15.44
CA ASP A 114 0.73 6.37 15.91
C ASP A 114 0.59 6.26 17.43
N ARG A 115 -0.06 5.19 17.88
CA ARG A 115 -0.29 4.84 19.28
C ARG A 115 -0.36 3.32 19.42
N PRO A 116 0.03 2.76 20.58
CA PRO A 116 -0.10 1.33 20.83
C PRO A 116 -1.52 0.82 20.57
N PHE A 117 -1.62 -0.40 20.01
CA PHE A 117 -2.88 -1.15 19.83
C PHE A 117 -3.89 -0.60 18.82
N ILE A 118 -3.57 0.45 18.05
CA ILE A 118 -4.45 0.97 17.00
C ILE A 118 -4.88 -0.14 16.03
N VAL A 119 -3.91 -0.88 15.50
CA VAL A 119 -4.16 -1.89 14.46
C VAL A 119 -5.03 -3.02 15.00
N ASP A 120 -4.72 -3.52 16.20
CA ASP A 120 -5.46 -4.61 16.84
C ASP A 120 -6.89 -4.18 17.18
N THR A 121 -7.08 -2.93 17.64
CA THR A 121 -8.40 -2.39 17.96
C THR A 121 -9.28 -2.27 16.72
N ILE A 122 -8.74 -1.79 15.61
CA ILE A 122 -9.48 -1.70 14.34
C ILE A 122 -9.84 -3.10 13.82
N ARG A 123 -8.91 -4.06 13.91
CA ARG A 123 -9.16 -5.45 13.52
C ARG A 123 -10.25 -6.09 14.37
N GLU A 124 -10.20 -5.88 15.69
CA GLU A 124 -11.20 -6.41 16.61
C GLU A 124 -12.59 -5.81 16.36
N TYR A 125 -12.66 -4.51 16.07
CA TYR A 125 -13.92 -3.86 15.70
C TYR A 125 -14.55 -4.49 14.45
N PHE A 126 -13.79 -4.68 13.37
CA PHE A 126 -14.34 -5.34 12.17
C PHE A 126 -14.75 -6.79 12.45
N ARG A 127 -13.96 -7.50 13.26
CA ARG A 127 -14.30 -8.86 13.69
C ARG A 127 -15.60 -8.91 14.48
N SER A 128 -15.83 -7.98 15.42
CA SER A 128 -17.07 -7.94 16.22
C SER A 128 -18.30 -7.61 15.36
N GLU A 129 -18.12 -6.85 14.29
CA GLU A 129 -19.15 -6.57 13.28
C GLU A 129 -19.29 -7.69 12.24
N ASN A 130 -18.57 -8.81 12.42
CA ASN A 130 -18.60 -9.96 11.53
C ASN A 130 -18.16 -9.63 10.08
N VAL A 131 -17.29 -8.62 9.93
CA VAL A 131 -16.68 -8.15 8.69
C VAL A 131 -15.24 -8.67 8.58
N GLU A 132 -14.93 -9.36 7.48
CA GLU A 132 -13.60 -9.88 7.23
C GLU A 132 -12.66 -8.79 6.67
N VAL A 133 -11.50 -8.61 7.30
CA VAL A 133 -10.41 -7.76 6.77
C VAL A 133 -9.53 -8.61 5.86
N ARG A 134 -9.74 -8.49 4.54
CA ARG A 134 -9.00 -9.28 3.53
C ARG A 134 -7.54 -8.89 3.42
N HIS A 135 -7.27 -7.59 3.42
CA HIS A 135 -5.93 -7.01 3.30
C HIS A 135 -5.76 -5.90 4.34
N LEU A 136 -4.58 -5.79 4.93
CA LEU A 136 -4.24 -4.72 5.85
C LEU A 136 -2.91 -4.09 5.47
N LEU A 137 -2.97 -2.82 5.04
CA LEU A 137 -1.80 -1.97 4.84
C LEU A 137 -1.70 -1.00 6.02
N HIS A 138 -0.60 -1.03 6.77
CA HIS A 138 -0.42 -0.18 7.96
C HIS A 138 0.96 0.51 8.02
N PRO A 139 1.35 1.28 6.98
CA PRO A 139 2.63 1.97 7.02
C PRO A 139 2.68 2.98 8.17
N ILE A 140 3.72 2.92 8.99
CA ILE A 140 4.05 4.00 9.93
C ILE A 140 4.97 4.97 9.18
N LEU A 141 4.55 6.22 9.11
CA LEU A 141 5.22 7.26 8.33
C LEU A 141 5.69 8.37 9.25
N SER A 142 6.94 8.79 9.08
CA SER A 142 7.43 10.04 9.67
C SER A 142 7.00 11.20 8.79
N ALA A 143 6.04 11.99 9.26
CA ALA A 143 5.67 13.25 8.63
C ALA A 143 6.41 14.38 9.34
N ASP A 144 7.30 15.06 8.63
CA ASP A 144 7.83 16.34 9.09
C ASP A 144 6.69 17.36 8.96
N VAL A 145 6.19 17.86 10.09
CA VAL A 145 5.27 18.99 10.07
C VAL A 145 6.11 20.19 9.66
N VAL A 146 5.94 20.66 8.44
CA VAL A 146 6.46 21.98 8.06
C VAL A 146 5.61 22.98 8.82
N ASP A 147 6.08 23.37 10.02
CA ASP A 147 5.49 24.47 10.76
C ASP A 147 5.52 25.71 9.86
N GLY A 148 4.33 26.15 9.47
CA GLY A 148 4.12 27.38 8.72
C GLY A 148 4.31 28.59 9.63
N ASP A 149 5.51 28.79 10.17
CA ASP A 149 5.87 30.04 10.85
C ASP A 149 6.20 31.10 9.79
N GLY A 150 5.14 31.61 9.18
CA GLY A 150 5.14 32.92 8.55
C GLY A 150 5.08 34.01 9.62
N GLN A 151 6.21 34.34 10.22
CA GLN A 151 6.38 35.61 10.93
C GLN A 151 7.25 36.53 10.08
N THR A 152 6.60 37.43 9.34
CA THR A 152 7.19 38.64 8.74
C THR A 152 7.86 39.48 9.82
N GLY A 153 9.15 39.75 9.63
CA GLY A 153 9.84 40.94 10.14
C GLY A 153 10.04 41.95 9.02
#